data_AF-A0A5J4QP68-F1
#
_entry.id   AF-A0A5J4QP68-F1
#
_cell.length_a   1.000
_cell.length_b   1.000
_cell.length_c   1.000
_cell.angle_alpha   90.00
_cell.angle_beta   90.00
_cell.angle_gamma   90.00
#
_symmetry.space_group_name_H-M   'P 1'
#
loop_
_entity.id
_entity.type
_entity.pdbx_description
1 polymer ?
#
loop_
_entity_poly.entity_id
_entity_poly.type
_entity_poly.pdbx_seq_one_letter_code
_entity_poly.pdbx_strand_id
1 'polypeptide(L)' 'MDAALYLLPVTLGDTAIDSVLPTYNKNIILNITHFLVEDVRSARRFLKKVDRELDMDSLTFYPLNKHTPSCNS' A
#
# COMPACT_ATOMS: atom_id res chain seq x y z
N MET A 1 -2.94 19.08 0.18
CA MET A 1 -1.96 18.05 0.59
C MET A 1 -0.88 18.05 -0.45
N ASP A 2 0.36 18.30 -0.04
CA ASP A 2 1.49 18.23 -0.96
C ASP A 2 1.74 16.79 -1.38
N ALA A 3 2.33 16.61 -2.57
CA ALA A 3 2.75 15.30 -3.03
C ALA A 3 3.79 14.73 -2.05
N ALA A 4 3.50 13.57 -1.49
CA ALA A 4 4.37 12.90 -0.54
C ALA A 4 4.44 11.39 -0.85
N LEU A 5 5.62 10.82 -0.65
CA LEU A 5 5.83 9.38 -0.75
C LEU A 5 5.70 8.77 0.65
N TYR A 6 4.67 7.96 0.86
CA TYR A 6 4.44 7.26 2.11
C TYR A 6 5.02 5.84 2.03
N LEU A 7 5.94 5.53 2.94
CA LEU A 7 6.44 4.16 3.11
C LEU A 7 5.57 3.46 4.15
N LEU A 8 4.75 2.52 3.70
CA LEU A 8 3.87 1.74 4.56
C LEU A 8 4.54 0.40 4.90
N PRO A 9 4.88 0.15 6.17
CA PRO A 9 5.46 -1.12 6.55
C PRO A 9 4.42 -2.23 6.41
N VAL A 10 4.75 -3.27 5.63
CA VAL A 10 3.91 -4.46 5.51
C VAL A 10 4.33 -5.45 6.60
N THR A 11 3.38 -5.96 7.39
CA THR A 11 3.69 -6.91 8.45
C THR A 11 4.16 -8.25 7.85
N LEU A 12 5.33 -8.71 8.24
CA LEU A 12 5.77 -10.09 8.02
C LEU A 12 5.03 -11.01 9.01
N GLY A 13 3.88 -11.55 8.60
CA GLY A 13 3.09 -12.50 9.39
C GLY A 13 1.62 -12.11 9.59
N ASP A 14 0.89 -12.88 10.40
CA ASP A 14 -0.52 -12.64 10.74
C ASP A 14 -0.69 -11.82 12.03
N THR A 15 0.01 -10.69 12.11
CA THR A 15 -0.23 -9.71 13.18
C THR A 15 -1.45 -8.86 12.81
N ALA A 16 -2.32 -8.59 13.79
CA ALA A 16 -3.52 -7.78 13.56
C ALA A 16 -3.13 -6.34 13.20
N ILE A 17 -3.62 -5.83 12.07
CA ILE A 17 -3.30 -4.48 11.57
C ILE A 17 -3.57 -3.40 12.62
N ASP A 18 -4.64 -3.52 13.39
CA ASP A 18 -5.02 -2.56 14.43
C ASP A 18 -4.00 -2.46 15.59
N SER A 19 -3.16 -3.48 15.77
CA SER A 19 -2.10 -3.47 16.80
C SER A 19 -0.83 -2.75 16.36
N VAL A 20 -0.68 -2.47 15.07
CA VAL A 20 0.55 -1.92 14.46
C VAL A 20 0.31 -0.66 13.62
N LEU A 21 -0.92 -0.38 13.21
CA LEU A 21 -1.29 0.79 12.41
C LEU A 21 -2.23 1.69 13.22
N PRO A 22 -1.74 2.82 13.74
CA PRO A 22 -2.59 3.85 14.33
C PRO A 22 -3.68 4.30 13.35
N THR A 23 -4.84 4.70 13.89
CA THR A 23 -6.01 5.15 13.10
C THR A 23 -5.65 6.26 12.09
N TYR A 24 -4.69 7.12 12.43
CA TYR A 24 -4.18 8.16 11.54
C TYR A 24 -3.60 7.59 10.23
N ASN A 25 -2.82 6.50 10.31
CA ASN A 25 -2.21 5.87 9.14
C ASN A 25 -3.27 5.22 8.25
N LYS A 26 -4.33 4.65 8.84
CA LYS A 26 -5.48 4.13 8.10
C LYS A 26 -6.12 5.23 7.25
N ASN A 27 -6.35 6.41 7.82
CA ASN A 27 -6.93 7.54 7.09
C ASN A 27 -6.02 8.01 5.93
N ILE A 28 -4.70 7.99 6.10
CA ILE A 28 -3.77 8.30 5.02
C ILE A 28 -3.92 7.27 3.89
N ILE A 29 -3.91 5.98 4.21
CA ILE A 29 -4.03 4.88 3.23
C ILE A 29 -5.31 5.00 2.41
N LEU A 30 -6.43 5.30 3.07
CA LEU A 30 -7.75 5.46 2.41
C LEU A 30 -7.80 6.64 1.42
N ASN A 31 -6.93 7.62 1.56
CA ASN A 31 -6.84 8.77 0.66
C ASN A 31 -5.81 8.58 -0.47
N ILE A 32 -5.12 7.44 -0.53
CA ILE A 32 -4.13 7.13 -1.58
C ILE A 32 -4.75 6.19 -2.60
N THR A 33 -4.64 6.53 -3.88
CA THR A 33 -5.12 5.71 -5.00
C THR A 33 -3.99 5.03 -5.79
N HIS A 34 -2.74 5.41 -5.55
CA HIS A 34 -1.57 4.94 -6.30
C HIS A 34 -0.60 4.22 -5.36
N PHE A 35 -0.32 2.94 -5.62
CA PHE A 35 0.53 2.11 -4.77
C PHE A 35 1.70 1.51 -5.55
N LEU A 36 2.92 1.78 -5.10
CA LEU A 36 4.13 1.07 -5.53
C LEU A 36 4.24 -0.22 -4.69
N VAL A 37 4.29 -1.40 -5.32
CA VAL A 37 4.20 -2.67 -4.60
C VAL A 37 5.16 -3.71 -5.17
N GLU A 38 5.75 -4.57 -4.34
CA GLU A 38 6.55 -5.70 -4.83
C GLU A 38 5.68 -6.82 -5.41
N ASP A 39 4.53 -7.07 -4.77
CA ASP A 39 3.53 -8.05 -5.19
C ASP A 39 2.11 -7.50 -5.01
N VAL A 40 1.35 -7.45 -6.11
CA VAL A 40 0.00 -6.89 -6.15
C VAL A 40 -0.97 -7.71 -5.27
N ARG A 41 -0.81 -9.04 -5.21
CA ARG A 41 -1.72 -9.91 -4.45
C ARG A 41 -1.59 -9.65 -2.95
N SER A 42 -0.36 -9.58 -2.46
CA SER A 42 -0.04 -9.31 -1.06
C SER A 42 -0.50 -7.91 -0.63
N ALA A 43 -0.27 -6.91 -1.49
CA ALA A 43 -0.75 -5.55 -1.25
C ALA A 43 -2.28 -5.45 -1.17
N ARG A 44 -3.01 -6.12 -2.08
CA ARG A 44 -4.48 -6.18 -2.01
C ARG A 44 -4.98 -6.83 -0.73
N ARG A 45 -4.33 -7.92 -0.27
CA ARG A 45 -4.67 -8.56 1.01
C ARG A 45 -4.44 -7.61 2.18
N PHE A 46 -3.34 -6.86 2.18
CA PHE A 46 -3.06 -5.85 3.20
C PHE A 46 -4.13 -4.75 3.23
N LEU A 47 -4.44 -4.15 2.07
CA LEU A 47 -5.45 -3.09 1.98
C LEU A 47 -6.84 -3.57 2.40
N LYS A 48 -7.23 -4.80 2.04
CA LYS A 48 -8.49 -5.39 2.52
C LYS A 48 -8.52 -5.68 4.01
N LYS A 49 -7.37 -5.92 4.65
CA LYS A 49 -7.27 -6.02 6.12
C LYS A 49 -7.38 -4.63 6.77
N VAL A 50 -6.89 -3.57 6.13
CA VAL A 50 -7.04 -2.18 6.61
C VAL A 50 -8.50 -1.73 6.50
N ASP A 51 -9.12 -1.99 5.35
CA ASP A 51 -10.52 -1.71 5.13
C ASP A 51 -11.15 -2.67 4.11
N ARG A 52 -12.22 -3.34 4.53
CA ARG A 52 -12.92 -4.31 3.69
C ARG A 52 -13.79 -3.64 2.62
N GLU A 53 -14.15 -2.37 2.81
CA GLU A 53 -15.02 -1.61 1.91
C GLU A 53 -14.24 -0.89 0.80
N LEU A 54 -12.90 -0.86 0.88
CA LEU A 54 -12.07 -0.28 -0.18
C LEU A 54 -12.35 -0.93 -1.54
N ASP A 55 -12.65 -0.10 -2.53
CA ASP A 55 -12.78 -0.52 -3.92
C ASP A 55 -11.40 -0.74 -4.55
N MET A 56 -11.02 -2.02 -4.71
CA MET A 56 -9.71 -2.40 -5.25
C MET A 56 -9.55 -2.08 -6.74
N ASP A 57 -10.64 -1.91 -7.48
CA ASP A 57 -10.62 -1.63 -8.91
C ASP A 57 -10.38 -0.14 -9.18
N SER A 58 -10.70 0.72 -8.19
CA SER A 58 -10.36 2.15 -8.22
C SER A 58 -8.88 2.46 -7.94
N LEU A 59 -8.11 1.46 -7.49
CA LEU A 59 -6.71 1.63 -7.09
C LEU A 59 -5.75 1.23 -8.22
N THR A 60 -4.73 2.05 -8.43
CA THR A 60 -3.67 1.79 -9.40
C THR A 60 -2.45 1.20 -8.70
N PHE A 61 -2.02 0.00 -9.13
CA PHE A 61 -0.85 -0.68 -8.60
C PHE A 61 0.29 -0.65 -9.61
N TYR A 62 1.48 -0.27 -9.12
CA TYR A 62 2.72 -0.25 -9.89
C TYR A 62 3.65 -1.31 -9.31
N PRO A 63 3.76 -2.49 -9.95
CA PRO A 63 4.66 -3.54 -9.48
C PRO A 63 6.13 -3.11 -9.67
N LEU A 64 6.87 -3.03 -8.57
CA LEU A 64 8.32 -2.85 -8.56
C LEU A 64 8.98 -4.21 -8.80
N ASN A 65 9.58 -4.37 -9.98
CA ASN A 65 10.29 -5.57 -10.37
C ASN A 65 11.78 -5.27 -10.60
N LYS A 66 12.63 -6.29 -10.52
CA LYS A 66 14.10 -6.16 -10.70
C LYS A 66 14.52 -5.64 -12.08
N HIS A 67 13.56 -5.54 -13.01
CA HIS A 67 13.68 -4.99 -14.35
C HIS A 67 13.03 -3.62 -14.52
N THR A 68 12.63 -2.93 -13.43
CA THR A 68 12.31 -1.51 -13.52
C THR A 68 13.59 -0.82 -14.00
N PRO A 69 13.61 -0.21 -15.20
CA PRO A 69 14.83 0.35 -15.75
C PRO A 69 15.35 1.38 -14.76
N SER A 70 16.60 1.20 -14.31
CA SER A 70 17.32 2.27 -13.64
C SER A 70 17.30 3.45 -14.61
N CYS A 71 16.61 4.52 -14.24
CA CYS A 71 16.78 5.79 -14.92
C CYS A 71 18.21 6.24 -14.60
N ASN A 72 19.17 5.74 -15.40
CA ASN A 72 20.53 6.22 -15.42
C ASN A 72 20.47 7.51 -16.24
N SER A 73 20.23 8.63 -15.55
CA SER A 73 20.61 9.95 -16.02
C SER A 73 22.08 10.20 -15.71
#